data_AF-A0A7I8DJQ9-F1
#
_entry.id   AF-A0A7I8DJQ9-F1
#
_cell.length_a   1.000
_cell.length_b   1.000
_cell.length_c   1.000
_cell.angle_alpha   90.00
_cell.angle_beta   90.00
_cell.angle_gamma   90.00
#
_symmetry.space_group_name_H-M   'P 1'
#
loop_
_entity.id
_entity.type
_entity.pdbx_description
1 polymer ?
#
loop_
_entity_poly.entity_id
_entity_poly.type
_entity_poly.pdbx_seq_one_letter_code
_entity_poly.pdbx_strand_id
1 'polypeptide(L)' 'MQTDFSVNLNDLESTGIIECPYCGKGKAYIYGTTGMQSSGCSVCKRIVLWDFDNKTAYKASAKKFAS' A
#
# COMPACT_ATOMS: atom_id res chain seq x y z
N MET A 1 -20.37 8.08 -27.94
CA MET A 1 -19.56 8.80 -26.94
C MET A 1 -18.48 7.85 -26.47
N GLN A 2 -17.22 8.15 -26.76
CA GLN A 2 -16.09 7.36 -26.31
C GLN A 2 -15.76 7.88 -24.91
N THR A 3 -16.16 7.14 -23.87
CA THR A 3 -15.85 7.49 -22.48
C THR A 3 -14.40 7.15 -22.22
N ASP A 4 -13.56 8.17 -22.22
CA ASP A 4 -12.18 8.08 -21.77
C ASP A 4 -12.19 7.87 -20.24
N PHE A 5 -11.90 6.65 -19.78
CA PHE A 5 -11.81 6.31 -18.35
C PHE A 5 -10.43 6.66 -17.78
N SER A 6 -9.79 7.70 -18.29
CA SER A 6 -8.51 8.18 -17.81
C SER A 6 -8.71 9.11 -16.61
N VAL A 7 -8.01 8.82 -15.51
CA VAL A 7 -7.99 9.66 -14.30
C VAL A 7 -6.62 10.31 -14.19
N ASN A 8 -6.58 11.64 -14.13
CA ASN A 8 -5.36 12.37 -13.84
C ASN A 8 -5.04 12.27 -12.35
N LEU A 9 -3.97 11.56 -12.07
CA LEU A 9 -3.50 11.28 -10.73
C LEU A 9 -2.97 12.52 -9.98
N ASN A 10 -2.60 13.59 -10.70
CA ASN A 10 -2.14 14.84 -10.10
C ASN A 10 -3.28 15.65 -9.47
N ASP A 11 -4.54 15.38 -9.85
CA ASP A 11 -5.71 16.10 -9.33
C ASP A 11 -6.21 15.50 -8.00
N LEU A 12 -5.53 14.47 -7.49
CA LEU A 12 -5.88 13.76 -6.28
C LEU A 12 -4.84 14.01 -5.18
N GLU A 13 -5.31 14.26 -3.97
CA GLU A 13 -4.41 14.55 -2.85
C GLU A 13 -3.54 13.34 -2.48
N SER A 14 -2.24 13.61 -2.27
CA SER A 14 -1.33 12.61 -1.72
C SER A 14 -1.70 12.37 -0.25
N THR A 15 -2.00 11.12 0.11
CA THR A 15 -2.51 10.81 1.46
C THR A 15 -1.39 10.66 2.48
N GLY A 16 -0.23 10.08 2.08
CA GLY A 16 0.95 10.03 2.93
C GLY A 16 1.96 8.95 2.56
N ILE A 17 2.88 8.68 3.50
CA ILE A 17 3.92 7.66 3.38
C ILE A 17 3.85 6.74 4.62
N ILE A 18 3.86 5.42 4.40
CA ILE A 18 3.97 4.41 5.46
C ILE A 18 5.32 3.72 5.35
N GLU A 19 6.08 3.62 6.44
CA GLU A 19 7.38 2.98 6.42
C GLU A 19 7.29 1.44 6.46
N CYS A 20 8.12 0.78 5.66
CA CYS A 20 8.25 -0.66 5.70
C CYS A 20 8.92 -1.11 7.01
N PRO A 21 8.31 -2.00 7.81
CA PRO A 21 8.83 -2.41 9.12
C PRO A 21 10.07 -3.32 9.03
N TYR A 22 10.52 -3.65 7.81
CA TYR A 22 11.73 -4.43 7.57
C TYR A 22 12.93 -3.60 7.12
N CYS A 23 12.71 -2.51 6.38
CA CYS A 23 13.80 -1.77 5.73
C CYS A 23 13.72 -0.25 5.91
N GLY A 24 12.69 0.26 6.61
CA GLY A 24 12.49 1.68 6.87
C GLY A 24 12.17 2.51 5.61
N LYS A 25 12.04 1.90 4.44
CA LYS A 25 11.69 2.62 3.21
C LYS A 25 10.18 2.85 3.12
N GLY A 26 9.81 4.08 2.80
CA GLY A 26 8.43 4.52 2.68
C GLY A 26 7.72 3.95 1.45
N LYS A 27 6.47 3.52 1.64
CA LYS A 27 5.48 3.31 0.59
C LYS A 27 4.57 4.53 0.56
N ALA A 28 4.59 5.26 -0.54
CA ALA A 28 3.58 6.28 -0.79
C ALA A 28 2.21 5.61 -0.97
N TYR A 29 1.20 6.17 -0.32
CA TYR A 29 -0.19 5.81 -0.56
C TYR A 29 -0.96 7.09 -0.86
N ILE A 30 -1.82 6.99 -1.86
CA ILE A 30 -2.39 8.09 -2.61
C ILE A 30 -3.85 7.74 -2.87
N TYR A 31 -4.65 8.75 -3.22
CA TYR A 31 -6.04 8.54 -3.67
C TYR A 31 -6.99 7.98 -2.61
N GLY A 32 -6.81 8.35 -1.34
CA GLY A 32 -7.76 7.99 -0.28
C GLY A 32 -7.83 6.48 0.00
N THR A 33 -6.70 5.78 -0.14
CA THR A 33 -6.62 4.35 0.19
C THR A 33 -6.99 4.14 1.66
N THR A 34 -7.93 3.23 1.94
CA THR A 34 -8.40 2.88 3.30
C THR A 34 -8.28 1.38 3.55
N GLY A 35 -8.39 0.98 4.81
CA GLY A 35 -8.34 -0.40 5.26
C GLY A 35 -6.94 -0.99 5.30
N MET A 36 -6.87 -2.33 5.19
CA MET A 36 -5.62 -3.09 5.26
C MET A 36 -5.35 -3.85 3.96
N GLN A 37 -4.10 -3.82 3.50
CA GLN A 37 -3.67 -4.55 2.30
C GLN A 37 -2.38 -5.34 2.58
N SER A 38 -2.38 -6.63 2.23
CA SER A 38 -1.14 -7.40 2.16
C SER A 38 -0.49 -7.22 0.79
N SER A 39 0.75 -6.72 0.76
CA SER A 39 1.55 -6.67 -0.48
C SER A 39 3.04 -6.62 -0.19
N GLY A 40 3.85 -6.97 -1.19
CA GLY A 40 5.31 -6.89 -1.08
C GLY A 40 5.81 -5.46 -1.02
N CYS A 41 6.80 -5.18 -0.16
CA CYS A 41 7.55 -3.94 -0.22
C CYS A 41 8.28 -3.82 -1.58
N SER A 42 8.13 -2.71 -2.28
CA SER A 42 8.77 -2.48 -3.58
C SER A 42 10.31 -2.53 -3.50
N VAL A 43 10.89 -2.21 -2.33
CA VAL A 43 12.33 -2.22 -2.09
C VAL A 43 12.82 -3.59 -1.64
N CYS A 44 12.42 -4.06 -0.45
CA CYS A 44 12.99 -5.28 0.14
C CYS A 44 12.22 -6.56 -0.21
N LYS A 45 11.14 -6.47 -1.00
CA LYS A 45 10.31 -7.57 -1.51
C LYS A 45 9.60 -8.44 -0.47
N ARG A 46 9.82 -8.20 0.83
CA ARG A 46 9.11 -8.88 1.92
C ARG A 46 7.63 -8.52 1.92
N ILE A 47 6.78 -9.49 2.21
CA ILE A 47 5.34 -9.27 2.39
C ILE A 47 5.11 -8.46 3.66
N VAL A 48 4.33 -7.39 3.52
CA VAL A 48 3.98 -6.44 4.58
C VAL A 48 2.47 -6.29 4.59
N LEU A 49 1.89 -6.15 5.79
CA LEU A 49 0.51 -5.71 5.94
C LEU A 49 0.53 -4.18 6.11
N TRP A 50 -0.03 -3.47 5.14
CA TRP A 50 -0.16 -2.01 5.15
C TRP A 50 -1.52 -1.66 5.75
N ASP A 51 -1.54 -0.86 6.80
CA ASP A 51 -2.75 -0.32 7.43
C ASP A 51 -2.82 1.16 7.12
N PHE A 52 -3.68 1.51 6.15
CA PHE A 52 -3.78 2.87 5.64
C PHE A 52 -4.58 3.78 6.57
N ASP A 53 -5.51 3.20 7.34
CA ASP A 53 -6.35 3.94 8.27
C ASP A 53 -5.50 4.42 9.47
N ASN A 54 -4.66 3.54 10.01
CA ASN A 54 -3.76 3.85 11.12
C ASN A 54 -2.37 4.37 10.67
N LYS A 55 -2.15 4.50 9.35
CA LYS A 55 -0.89 4.99 8.74
C LYS A 55 0.34 4.22 9.22
N THR A 56 0.23 2.90 9.32
CA THR A 56 1.27 2.02 9.87
C THR A 56 1.40 0.73 9.07
N ALA A 57 2.45 -0.05 9.36
CA ALA A 57 2.69 -1.31 8.69
C ALA A 57 3.25 -2.38 9.62
N TYR A 58 2.86 -3.62 9.36
CA TYR A 58 3.21 -4.78 10.16
C TYR A 58 4.01 -5.80 9.38
N LYS A 59 4.97 -6.44 10.06
CA LYS A 59 5.65 -7.62 9.53
C LYS A 59 4.62 -8.72 9.32
N ALA A 60 4.44 -9.15 8.08
CA ALA A 60 3.48 -10.19 7.75
C ALA A 60 4.20 -11.51 7.44
N SER A 61 3.66 -12.61 7.96
CA SER A 61 3.97 -13.97 7.53
C SER A 61 2.77 -14.50 6.74
N ALA A 62 2.98 -14.94 5.51
CA ALA A 62 1.94 -15.67 4.79
C ALA A 62 1.67 -16.98 5.58
N LYS A 63 0.42 -17.21 6.00
CA LYS A 63 0.02 -18.55 6.44
C LYS A 63 0.32 -19.50 5.28
N LYS A 64 0.99 -20.63 5.56
CA LYS A 64 0.98 -21.76 4.62
C LYS A 64 -0.47 -21.98 4.24
N PHE A 65 -0.76 -22.04 2.94
CA PHE A 65 -2.10 -22.35 2.44
C PHE A 65 -2.67 -23.50 3.27
N ALA A 66 -3.93 -23.35 3.72
CA ALA A 66 -4.67 -24.48 4.23
C ALA A 66 -4.59 -25.56 3.15
N SER A 67 -3.96 -26.69 3.51
CA SER A 67 -4.03 -27.93 2.73
C SER A 67 -5.48 -28.37 2.58
#